data_AF-A0A7C1F0Y3-F1
#
_entry.id   AF-A0A7C1F0Y3-F1
#
_cell.length_a   1.000
_cell.length_b   1.000
_cell.length_c   1.000
_cell.angle_alpha   90.00
_cell.angle_beta   90.00
_cell.angle_gamma   90.00
#
_symmetry.space_group_name_H-M   'P 1'
#
loop_
_entity.id
_entity.type
_entity.pdbx_description
1 polymer ?
#
loop_
_entity_poly.entity_id
_entity_poly.type
_entity_poly.pdbx_seq_one_letter_code
_entity_poly.pdbx_strand_id
1 'polypeptide(L)'
;MVTLEKTLIDGALFAILMSALIVLSLLINPRVWLQDYPEEIRKLAPPLTASEKRLQWIILAPFLVGIFVVPFLMAREVAGAGFLTVFGYLFVVLNVFNLFDAVVLDTLLLGFMRPKFALIPEAWDHPELLSLRREAINWIKGVVFCTVGALIIALAVSLTTG
;
A
#
# COMPACT_ATOMS: atom_id res chain seq x y z
N MET A 1 6.22 4.79 25.83
CA MET A 1 7.52 4.22 25.42
C MET A 1 7.30 3.45 24.14
N VAL A 2 8.20 3.59 23.15
CA VAL A 2 8.11 2.82 21.91
C VAL A 2 8.56 1.40 22.20
N THR A 3 7.64 0.43 22.08
CA THR A 3 7.96 -0.99 22.19
C THR A 3 7.83 -1.66 20.83
N LEU A 4 8.57 -2.76 20.64
CA LEU A 4 8.46 -3.56 19.43
C LEU A 4 7.02 -4.07 19.23
N GLU A 5 6.39 -4.54 20.31
CA GLU A 5 5.01 -5.02 20.31
C GLU A 5 4.03 -3.94 19.79
N LYS A 6 4.06 -2.72 20.34
CA LYS A 6 3.22 -1.62 19.86
C LYS A 6 3.47 -1.33 18.39
N THR A 7 4.74 -1.26 17.99
CA THR A 7 5.13 -0.96 16.60
C THR A 7 4.57 -2.00 15.62
N LEU A 8 4.62 -3.28 15.99
CA LEU A 8 4.09 -4.37 15.18
C LEU A 8 2.56 -4.37 15.16
N ILE A 9 1.89 -4.08 16.28
CA ILE A 9 0.43 -3.96 16.35
C ILE A 9 -0.05 -2.82 15.46
N ASP A 10 0.56 -1.63 15.57
CA ASP A 10 0.20 -0.47 14.76
C ASP A 10 0.45 -0.74 13.26
N GLY A 11 1.56 -1.41 12.93
CA GLY A 11 1.86 -1.88 11.58
C GLY A 11 0.80 -2.85 11.04
N ALA A 12 0.36 -3.81 11.85
CA ALA A 12 -0.68 -4.77 11.47
C ALA A 12 -2.04 -4.10 11.30
N LEU A 13 -2.42 -3.19 12.20
CA LEU A 13 -3.67 -2.42 12.10
C LEU A 13 -3.67 -1.54 10.84
N PHE A 14 -2.55 -0.86 10.57
CA PHE A 14 -2.38 -0.08 9.36
C PHE A 14 -2.47 -0.95 8.10
N ALA A 15 -1.80 -2.11 8.10
CA ALA A 15 -1.85 -3.05 6.99
C ALA A 15 -3.29 -3.55 6.72
N ILE A 16 -4.03 -3.93 7.76
CA ILE A 16 -5.44 -4.36 7.65
C ILE A 16 -6.31 -3.23 7.09
N LEU A 17 -6.18 -2.02 7.62
CA LEU A 17 -6.96 -0.86 7.18
C LEU A 17 -6.73 -0.57 5.69
N MET A 18 -5.47 -0.46 5.27
CA MET A 18 -5.12 -0.14 3.89
C MET A 18 -5.48 -1.29 2.94
N SER A 19 -5.26 -2.53 3.35
CA SER A 19 -5.64 -3.72 2.57
C SER A 19 -7.14 -3.83 2.40
N ALA A 20 -7.93 -3.51 3.42
CA ALA A 20 -9.38 -3.50 3.32
C ALA A 20 -9.85 -2.46 2.29
N LEU A 21 -9.24 -1.27 2.26
CA LEU A 21 -9.54 -0.26 1.22
C LEU A 21 -9.21 -0.78 -0.19
N ILE A 22 -8.06 -1.44 -0.37
CA ILE A 22 -7.69 -2.06 -1.66
C ILE A 22 -8.71 -3.13 -2.05
N VAL A 23 -9.00 -4.10 -1.19
CA VAL A 23 -9.93 -5.20 -1.50
C VAL A 23 -11.35 -4.69 -1.78
N LEU A 24 -11.84 -3.72 -1.00
CA LEU A 24 -13.15 -3.10 -1.25
C LEU A 24 -13.17 -2.36 -2.59
N SER A 25 -12.10 -1.67 -2.96
CA SER A 25 -12.02 -1.00 -4.25
C SER A 25 -11.99 -1.97 -5.43
N LEU A 26 -11.30 -3.11 -5.27
CA LEU A 26 -11.28 -4.19 -6.26
C LEU A 26 -12.66 -4.80 -6.45
N LEU A 27 -13.42 -5.01 -5.35
CA LEU A 27 -14.81 -5.47 -5.42
C LEU A 27 -15.74 -4.49 -6.17
N ILE A 28 -15.48 -3.19 -6.09
CA ILE A 28 -16.27 -2.18 -6.81
C ILE A 28 -15.94 -2.21 -8.31
N ASN A 29 -14.65 -2.10 -8.66
CA ASN A 29 -14.20 -2.24 -10.04
C ASN A 29 -12.67 -2.50 -10.06
N PRO A 30 -12.19 -3.67 -10.52
CA PRO A 30 -10.75 -3.97 -10.54
C PRO A 30 -9.96 -3.09 -11.52
N ARG A 31 -10.63 -2.46 -12.50
CA ARG A 31 -9.98 -1.55 -13.47
C ARG A 31 -9.49 -0.25 -12.83
N VAL A 32 -9.88 0.09 -11.59
CA VAL A 32 -9.34 1.29 -10.91
C VAL A 32 -7.85 1.18 -10.60
N TRP A 33 -7.31 -0.05 -10.57
CA TRP A 33 -5.88 -0.34 -10.39
C TRP A 33 -5.16 -0.68 -11.70
N LEU A 34 -5.73 -0.35 -12.86
CA LEU A 34 -5.15 -0.70 -14.17
C LEU A 34 -3.70 -0.19 -14.38
N GLN A 35 -3.34 0.92 -13.74
CA GLN A 35 -1.99 1.49 -13.75
C GLN A 35 -0.94 0.62 -13.05
N ASP A 36 -1.37 -0.21 -12.10
CA ASP A 36 -0.49 -1.05 -11.29
C ASP A 36 -0.31 -2.45 -11.88
N TYR A 37 -1.07 -2.77 -12.93
CA TYR A 37 -0.84 -3.98 -13.70
C TYR A 37 0.51 -3.95 -14.46
N PRO A 38 1.11 -5.13 -14.69
CA PRO A 38 2.21 -5.30 -15.63
C PRO A 38 1.90 -4.67 -16.98
N GLU A 39 2.93 -4.13 -17.63
CA GLU A 39 2.78 -3.42 -18.90
C GLU A 39 2.15 -4.31 -19.99
N GLU A 40 2.50 -5.59 -19.98
CA GLU A 40 2.01 -6.65 -20.87
C GLU A 40 0.49 -6.80 -20.76
N ILE A 41 -0.05 -6.84 -19.54
CA ILE A 41 -1.50 -6.97 -19.29
C ILE A 41 -2.21 -5.66 -19.61
N ARG A 42 -1.63 -4.52 -19.20
CA ARG A 42 -2.22 -3.20 -19.41
C ARG A 42 -2.39 -2.87 -20.89
N LYS A 43 -1.50 -3.35 -21.78
CA LYS A 43 -1.61 -3.18 -23.23
C LYS A 43 -2.78 -3.95 -23.85
N LEU A 44 -3.26 -5.02 -23.19
CA LEU A 44 -4.41 -5.81 -23.65
C LEU A 44 -5.74 -5.16 -23.26
N ALA A 45 -5.74 -4.40 -22.16
CA ALA A 45 -6.93 -3.76 -21.65
C ALA A 45 -7.27 -2.46 -22.40
N PRO A 46 -8.56 -2.20 -22.68
CA PRO A 46 -8.96 -0.90 -23.22
C PRO A 46 -8.70 0.22 -22.20
N PRO A 47 -8.49 1.47 -22.65
CA PRO A 47 -8.27 2.59 -21.75
C PRO A 47 -9.47 2.82 -20.81
N LEU A 48 -9.22 3.44 -19.65
CA LEU A 48 -10.28 3.78 -18.72
C LEU A 48 -11.27 4.78 -19.33
N THR A 49 -12.55 4.51 -19.13
CA THR A 49 -13.63 5.44 -19.45
C THR A 49 -13.60 6.65 -18.51
N ALA A 50 -14.32 7.72 -18.85
CA ALA A 50 -14.39 8.92 -18.02
C ALA A 50 -14.98 8.65 -16.61
N SER A 51 -15.98 7.77 -16.52
CA SER A 51 -16.58 7.35 -15.24
C SER A 51 -15.61 6.54 -14.41
N GLU A 52 -14.89 5.59 -15.02
CA GLU A 52 -13.86 4.80 -14.33
C GLU A 52 -12.70 5.67 -13.84
N LYS A 53 -12.25 6.65 -14.64
CA LYS A 53 -11.22 7.58 -14.23
C LYS A 53 -11.67 8.44 -13.05
N ARG A 54 -12.93 8.88 -13.02
CA ARG A 54 -13.49 9.59 -11.87
C ARG A 54 -13.56 8.70 -10.62
N LEU A 55 -14.00 7.46 -10.78
CA LEU A 55 -14.05 6.47 -9.70
C LEU A 55 -12.65 6.16 -9.15
N GLN A 56 -11.67 5.98 -10.04
CA GLN A 56 -10.27 5.80 -9.69
C GLN A 56 -9.78 6.94 -8.81
N TRP A 57 -10.03 8.21 -9.18
CA TRP A 57 -9.67 9.35 -8.32
C TRP A 57 -10.38 9.34 -6.96
N ILE A 58 -11.67 8.99 -6.92
CA ILE A 58 -12.44 8.90 -5.67
C ILE A 58 -11.86 7.84 -4.73
N ILE A 59 -11.23 6.79 -5.25
CA ILE A 59 -10.64 5.69 -4.47
C ILE A 59 -9.17 5.96 -4.13
N LEU A 60 -8.37 6.33 -5.12
CA LEU A 60 -6.92 6.54 -4.94
C LEU A 60 -6.62 7.75 -4.08
N ALA A 61 -7.43 8.81 -4.12
CA ALA A 61 -7.18 9.99 -3.29
C ALA A 61 -7.30 9.68 -1.79
N PRO A 62 -8.39 9.07 -1.28
CA PRO A 62 -8.44 8.59 0.11
C PRO A 62 -7.35 7.59 0.47
N PHE A 63 -6.99 6.68 -0.45
CA PHE A 63 -5.90 5.74 -0.22
C PHE A 63 -4.57 6.46 -0.02
N LEU A 64 -4.23 7.40 -0.90
CA LEU A 64 -3.01 8.21 -0.80
C LEU A 64 -2.99 9.07 0.47
N VAL A 65 -4.13 9.69 0.82
CA VAL A 65 -4.27 10.44 2.08
C VAL A 65 -4.07 9.50 3.27
N GLY A 66 -4.67 8.31 3.25
CA GLY A 66 -4.55 7.29 4.30
C GLY A 66 -3.10 6.86 4.54
N ILE A 67 -2.31 6.67 3.47
CA ILE A 67 -0.89 6.30 3.55
C ILE A 67 -0.07 7.28 4.39
N PHE A 68 -0.37 8.57 4.35
CA PHE A 68 0.38 9.58 5.10
C PHE A 68 -0.28 9.96 6.43
N VAL A 69 -1.60 10.17 6.42
CA VAL A 69 -2.33 10.68 7.59
C VAL A 69 -2.42 9.65 8.70
N VAL A 70 -2.70 8.37 8.39
CA VAL A 70 -2.86 7.35 9.43
C VAL A 70 -1.54 7.12 10.19
N PRO A 71 -0.39 6.89 9.52
CA PRO A 71 0.87 6.73 10.24
C PRO A 71 1.33 8.01 10.94
N PHE A 72 1.02 9.20 10.37
CA PHE A 72 1.26 10.46 11.06
C PHE A 72 0.52 10.53 12.40
N LEU A 73 -0.77 10.22 12.42
CA LEU A 73 -1.58 10.22 13.65
C LEU A 73 -1.06 9.20 14.67
N MET A 74 -0.72 7.99 14.22
CA MET A 74 -0.13 6.96 15.08
C MET A 74 1.22 7.42 15.68
N ALA A 75 2.07 8.05 14.87
CA ALA A 75 3.37 8.55 15.30
C ALA A 75 3.30 9.68 16.33
N ARG A 76 2.17 10.38 16.45
CA ARG A 76 1.99 11.41 17.48
C ARG A 76 2.02 10.83 18.90
N GLU A 77 1.64 9.57 19.08
CA GLU A 77 1.69 8.89 20.38
C GLU A 77 3.13 8.64 20.87
N VAL A 78 4.10 8.69 19.95
CA VAL A 78 5.51 8.43 20.21
C VAL A 78 6.41 9.65 19.96
N ALA A 79 5.81 10.81 19.67
CA ALA A 79 6.50 12.02 19.25
C ALA A 79 7.56 12.52 20.25
N GLY A 80 7.33 12.33 21.55
CA GLY A 80 8.28 12.71 22.61
C GLY A 80 9.54 11.86 22.70
N ALA A 81 9.67 10.80 21.88
CA ALA A 81 10.81 9.89 21.91
C ALA A 81 12.01 10.34 21.04
N GLY A 82 11.92 11.51 20.41
CA GLY A 82 12.94 12.06 19.52
C GLY A 82 12.83 11.55 18.08
N PHE A 83 13.38 12.34 17.14
CA PHE A 83 13.23 12.13 15.69
C PHE A 83 13.60 10.72 15.23
N LEU A 84 14.77 10.20 15.63
CA LEU A 84 15.25 8.88 15.20
C LEU A 84 14.34 7.74 15.67
N THR A 85 13.77 7.86 16.87
CA THR A 85 12.85 6.86 17.42
C THR A 85 11.52 6.88 16.66
N VAL A 86 10.99 8.08 16.38
CA VAL A 86 9.76 8.25 15.58
C VAL A 86 9.96 7.73 14.15
N PHE A 87 11.10 8.05 13.54
CA PHE A 87 11.46 7.53 12.23
C PHE A 87 11.55 6.00 12.22
N GLY A 88 12.25 5.39 13.18
CA GLY A 88 12.36 3.94 13.28
C GLY A 88 11.00 3.25 13.47
N TYR A 89 10.14 3.83 14.30
CA TYR A 89 8.75 3.38 14.47
C TYR A 89 7.98 3.42 13.13
N LEU A 90 7.99 4.56 12.44
CA LEU A 90 7.30 4.74 11.16
C LEU A 90 7.86 3.83 10.07
N PHE A 91 9.17 3.67 10.02
CA PHE A 91 9.84 2.78 9.08
C PHE A 91 9.30 1.36 9.22
N VAL A 92 9.18 0.84 10.44
CA VAL A 92 8.63 -0.50 10.68
C VAL A 92 7.14 -0.55 10.33
N VAL A 93 6.32 0.39 10.80
CA VAL A 93 4.87 0.42 10.53
C VAL A 93 4.57 0.39 9.02
N LEU A 94 5.23 1.25 8.25
CA LEU A 94 5.06 1.32 6.81
C LEU A 94 5.58 0.06 6.10
N ASN A 95 6.71 -0.50 6.54
CA ASN A 95 7.25 -1.72 5.93
C ASN A 95 6.48 -2.99 6.29
N VAL A 96 5.79 -3.04 7.44
CA VAL A 96 4.84 -4.13 7.75
C VAL A 96 3.71 -4.13 6.72
N PHE A 97 3.15 -2.96 6.40
CA PHE A 97 2.16 -2.86 5.33
C PHE A 97 2.74 -3.22 3.96
N ASN A 98 3.89 -2.65 3.56
CA ASN A 98 4.54 -2.97 2.28
C ASN A 98 4.83 -4.46 2.11
N LEU A 99 5.28 -5.15 3.17
CA LEU A 99 5.50 -6.58 3.15
C LEU A 99 4.18 -7.36 3.06
N PHE A 100 3.16 -6.95 3.82
CA PHE A 100 1.84 -7.58 3.77
C PHE A 100 1.20 -7.45 2.39
N ASP A 101 1.28 -6.27 1.78
CA ASP A 101 0.81 -5.99 0.42
C ASP A 101 1.50 -6.93 -0.59
N ALA A 102 2.84 -6.92 -0.62
CA ALA A 102 3.61 -7.75 -1.55
C ALA A 102 3.33 -9.26 -1.40
N VAL A 103 3.20 -9.77 -0.17
CA VAL A 103 3.04 -11.21 0.10
C VAL A 103 1.59 -11.65 0.01
N VAL A 104 0.68 -10.92 0.65
CA VAL A 104 -0.71 -11.33 0.82
C VAL A 104 -1.59 -10.81 -0.32
N LEU A 105 -1.44 -9.55 -0.69
CA LEU A 105 -2.26 -8.97 -1.76
C LEU A 105 -1.70 -9.32 -3.13
N ASP A 106 -0.48 -8.88 -3.46
CA ASP A 106 0.06 -9.04 -4.80
C ASP A 106 0.36 -10.51 -5.12
N THR A 107 1.09 -11.19 -4.24
CA THR A 107 1.52 -12.56 -4.51
C THR A 107 0.40 -13.57 -4.27
N LEU A 108 -0.18 -13.60 -3.08
CA LEU A 108 -1.18 -14.62 -2.73
C LEU A 108 -2.55 -14.34 -3.37
N LEU A 109 -3.16 -13.17 -3.15
CA LEU A 109 -4.51 -12.88 -3.62
C LEU A 109 -4.56 -12.68 -5.14
N LEU A 110 -3.77 -11.76 -5.67
CA LEU A 110 -3.79 -11.38 -7.09
C LEU A 110 -3.00 -12.35 -7.97
N GLY A 111 -1.88 -12.88 -7.48
CA GLY A 111 -1.03 -13.80 -8.22
C GLY A 111 -1.50 -15.26 -8.19
N PHE A 112 -1.66 -15.85 -7.00
CA PHE A 112 -2.00 -17.26 -6.83
C PHE A 112 -3.51 -17.55 -6.82
N MET A 113 -4.31 -16.85 -6.03
CA MET A 113 -5.75 -17.13 -5.88
C MET A 113 -6.60 -16.62 -7.04
N ARG A 114 -6.21 -15.46 -7.62
CA ARG A 114 -6.80 -14.86 -8.82
C ARG A 114 -8.33 -14.79 -8.80
N PRO A 115 -8.96 -14.27 -7.75
CA PRO A 115 -10.41 -14.22 -7.72
C PRO A 115 -10.93 -13.29 -8.81
N LYS A 116 -11.98 -13.72 -9.53
CA LYS A 116 -12.52 -12.99 -10.69
C LYS A 116 -12.97 -11.56 -10.39
N PHE A 117 -13.34 -11.26 -9.14
CA PHE A 117 -13.73 -9.91 -8.74
C PHE A 117 -12.54 -8.96 -8.65
N ALA A 118 -11.33 -9.46 -8.39
CA ALA A 118 -10.14 -8.64 -8.16
C ALA A 118 -9.30 -8.42 -9.43
N LEU A 119 -9.61 -9.14 -10.50
CA LEU A 119 -8.83 -9.13 -11.73
C LEU A 119 -9.67 -8.71 -12.92
N ILE A 120 -9.05 -7.95 -13.83
CA ILE A 120 -9.64 -7.69 -15.14
C ILE A 120 -9.63 -8.97 -15.99
N PRO A 121 -10.59 -9.15 -16.93
CA PRO A 121 -10.68 -10.36 -17.75
C PRO A 121 -9.39 -10.70 -18.51
N GLU A 122 -8.68 -9.67 -18.98
CA GLU A 122 -7.43 -9.79 -19.74
C GLU A 122 -6.27 -10.38 -18.90
N ALA A 123 -6.42 -10.40 -17.57
CA ALA A 123 -5.38 -10.83 -16.64
C ALA A 123 -5.53 -12.29 -16.16
N TRP A 124 -6.72 -12.90 -16.21
CA TRP A 124 -7.03 -14.15 -15.49
C TRP A 124 -6.03 -15.29 -15.71
N ASP A 125 -5.55 -15.46 -16.94
CA ASP A 125 -4.63 -16.52 -17.33
C ASP A 125 -3.22 -16.01 -17.68
N HIS A 126 -2.94 -14.72 -17.43
CA HIS A 126 -1.68 -14.14 -17.84
C HIS A 126 -0.52 -14.57 -16.91
N PRO A 127 0.56 -15.16 -17.43
CA PRO A 127 1.63 -15.74 -16.61
C PRO A 127 2.36 -14.71 -15.75
N GLU A 128 2.39 -13.44 -16.19
CA GLU A 128 2.96 -12.35 -15.41
C GLU A 128 2.36 -12.27 -14.00
N LEU A 129 1.10 -12.65 -13.76
CA LEU A 129 0.53 -12.60 -12.40
C LEU A 129 1.31 -13.46 -11.38
N LEU A 130 2.07 -14.49 -11.81
CA LEU A 130 2.88 -15.34 -10.92
C LEU A 130 4.35 -14.92 -10.82
N SER A 131 4.73 -13.80 -11.42
CA SER A 131 6.12 -13.36 -11.50
C SER A 131 6.66 -12.93 -10.12
N LEU A 132 7.14 -13.88 -9.32
CA LEU A 132 7.75 -13.61 -8.00
C LEU A 132 8.94 -12.65 -8.10
N ARG A 133 9.65 -12.66 -9.24
CA ARG A 133 10.73 -11.70 -9.50
C ARG A 133 10.20 -10.27 -9.56
N ARG A 134 9.06 -10.04 -10.23
CA ARG A 134 8.45 -8.71 -10.29
C ARG A 134 8.01 -8.27 -8.90
N GLU A 135 7.32 -9.14 -8.16
CA GLU A 135 6.84 -8.77 -6.81
C GLU A 135 8.00 -8.50 -5.85
N ALA A 136 9.10 -9.24 -5.94
CA ALA A 136 10.30 -8.92 -5.17
C ALA A 136 10.90 -7.55 -5.53
N ILE A 137 10.93 -7.19 -6.82
CA ILE A 137 11.42 -5.87 -7.27
C ILE A 137 10.49 -4.75 -6.80
N ASN A 138 9.17 -4.95 -6.92
CA ASN A 138 8.16 -3.98 -6.47
C ASN A 138 8.24 -3.77 -4.95
N TRP A 139 8.37 -4.85 -4.18
CA TRP A 139 8.57 -4.79 -2.74
C TRP A 139 9.82 -3.99 -2.36
N ILE A 140 10.96 -4.23 -3.02
CA ILE A 140 12.21 -3.48 -2.77
C ILE A 140 12.03 -1.98 -3.09
N LYS A 141 11.37 -1.64 -4.19
CA LYS A 141 11.02 -0.24 -4.49
C LYS A 141 10.12 0.33 -3.39
N GLY A 142 9.16 -0.46 -2.92
CA GLY A 142 8.28 -0.15 -1.79
C GLY A 142 9.06 0.19 -0.53
N VAL A 143 10.11 -0.57 -0.19
CA VAL A 143 10.99 -0.26 0.96
C VAL A 143 11.59 1.16 0.83
N VAL A 144 12.04 1.54 -0.37
CA VAL A 144 12.58 2.89 -0.63
C VAL A 144 11.49 3.96 -0.43
N PHE A 145 10.30 3.76 -1.02
CA PHE A 145 9.18 4.67 -0.83
C PHE A 145 8.74 4.80 0.63
N CYS A 146 8.62 3.68 1.35
CA CYS A 146 8.31 3.66 2.78
C CYS A 146 9.38 4.35 3.63
N THR A 147 10.66 4.23 3.26
CA THR A 147 11.76 4.93 3.94
C THR A 147 11.62 6.43 3.78
N VAL A 148 11.39 6.91 2.55
CA VAL A 148 11.19 8.34 2.27
C VAL A 148 9.91 8.85 2.95
N GLY A 149 8.82 8.10 2.90
CA GLY A 149 7.57 8.41 3.58
C GLY A 149 7.76 8.53 5.10
N ALA A 150 8.46 7.56 5.72
CA ALA A 150 8.78 7.60 7.14
C ALA A 150 9.60 8.84 7.51
N LEU A 151 10.58 9.23 6.70
CA LEU A 151 11.36 10.46 6.92
C LEU A 151 10.48 11.72 6.90
N ILE A 152 9.63 11.85 5.87
CA ILE A 152 8.73 12.99 5.72
C ILE A 152 7.78 13.09 6.91
N ILE A 153 7.17 11.97 7.29
CA ILE A 153 6.21 11.93 8.40
C ILE A 153 6.91 12.21 9.74
N ALA A 154 8.08 11.61 10.00
CA ALA A 154 8.84 11.85 11.23
C ALA A 154 9.26 13.32 11.36
N LEU A 155 9.65 13.96 10.26
CA LEU A 155 9.94 15.39 10.23
C LEU A 155 8.69 16.21 10.54
N ALA A 156 7.55 15.91 9.89
CA ALA A 156 6.29 16.60 10.13
C ALA A 156 5.83 16.48 11.59
N VAL A 157 5.95 15.29 12.20
CA VAL A 157 5.66 15.09 13.63
C VAL A 157 6.59 15.96 14.47
N SER A 158 7.90 15.92 14.21
CA SER A 158 8.89 16.69 14.98
C SER A 158 8.64 18.20 14.93
N LEU A 159 8.18 18.72 13.79
CA LEU A 159 7.85 20.14 13.62
C LEU A 159 6.52 20.57 14.27
N THR A 160 5.62 19.63 14.57
CA THR A 160 4.28 19.92 15.12
C THR A 160 4.12 19.54 16.59
N THR A 161 5.11 18.88 17.17
CA THR A 161 5.12 18.46 18.58
C THR A 161 6.38 18.91 19.34
N GLY A 162 7.30 19.60 18.66
CA GLY A 162 8.50 20.21 19.26
C GLY A 162 8.24 21.55 19.91
#